data_AF-A0A3L7X9A3-F1
#
_entry.id   AF-A0A3L7X9A3-F1
#
_cell.length_a   1.000
_cell.length_b   1.000
_cell.length_c   1.000
_cell.angle_alpha   90.00
_cell.angle_beta   90.00
_cell.angle_gamma   90.00
#
_symmetry.space_group_name_H-M   'P 1'
#
loop_
_entity.id
_entity.type
_entity.pdbx_description
1 polymer ?
#
loop_
_entity_poly.entity_id
_entity_poly.type
_entity_poly.pdbx_seq_one_letter_code
_entity_poly.pdbx_strand_id
1 'polypeptide(L)' 'MVNEPEPTEAPANADPKQAYRDAYDQWQKHLAGVHSLLLEGNRLPPEQIKGLLNREARAKDRYDAARRRLLGIDG' A
#
# COMPACT_ATOMS: atom_id res chain seq x y z
N MET A 1 -28.05 -5.90 39.17
CA MET A 1 -27.78 -5.02 38.02
C MET A 1 -26.85 -5.78 37.09
N VAL A 2 -27.38 -6.30 35.99
CA VAL A 2 -26.58 -6.88 34.90
C VAL A 2 -25.98 -5.71 34.13
N ASN A 3 -24.66 -5.61 34.09
CA ASN A 3 -23.99 -4.68 33.19
C ASN A 3 -23.93 -5.34 31.81
N GLU A 4 -24.73 -4.80 30.89
CA GLU A 4 -24.69 -5.12 29.47
C GLU A 4 -23.34 -4.63 28.90
N PRO A 5 -22.54 -5.47 28.20
CA PRO A 5 -21.34 -4.98 27.57
C PRO A 5 -21.74 -4.09 26.39
N GLU A 6 -21.27 -2.83 26.40
CA GLU A 6 -21.45 -1.91 25.28
C GLU A 6 -21.00 -2.55 23.95
N PRO A 7 -21.71 -2.29 22.84
CA PRO A 7 -21.30 -2.78 21.54
C PRO A 7 -19.94 -2.16 21.21
N THR A 8 -18.91 -2.98 21.18
CA THR A 8 -17.59 -2.61 20.64
C THR A 8 -17.79 -2.29 19.17
N GLU A 9 -17.97 -1.00 18.86
CA GLU A 9 -17.84 -0.49 17.50
C GLU A 9 -16.45 -0.90 17.01
N ALA A 10 -16.41 -1.82 16.04
CA ALA A 10 -15.22 -2.14 15.29
C ALA A 10 -14.59 -0.83 14.77
N PRO A 11 -13.26 -0.67 14.78
CA PRO A 11 -12.63 0.63 14.49
C PRO A 11 -12.90 1.03 13.04
N ALA A 12 -13.88 1.90 12.84
CA ALA A 12 -14.36 2.36 11.54
C ALA A 12 -13.44 3.39 10.86
N ASN A 13 -12.19 3.53 11.29
CA ASN A 13 -11.16 4.30 10.60
C ASN A 13 -9.80 3.68 10.92
N ALA A 14 -9.19 2.97 9.96
CA ALA A 14 -7.77 2.64 10.07
C ALA A 14 -6.99 3.95 10.30
N ASP A 15 -6.16 4.01 11.35
CA ASP A 15 -5.29 5.14 11.66
C ASP A 15 -4.61 5.60 10.35
N PRO A 16 -4.79 6.87 9.90
CA PRO A 16 -4.18 7.37 8.67
C PRO A 16 -2.66 7.15 8.62
N LYS A 17 -1.98 7.14 9.78
CA LYS A 17 -0.56 6.81 9.87
C LYS A 17 -0.31 5.33 9.56
N GLN A 18 -1.16 4.44 10.05
CA GLN A 18 -1.06 3.01 9.75
C GLN A 18 -1.37 2.72 8.28
N ALA A 19 -2.44 3.32 7.72
CA ALA A 19 -2.77 3.18 6.32
C ALA A 19 -1.63 3.67 5.39
N TYR A 20 -0.96 4.78 5.77
CA TYR A 20 0.24 5.25 5.09
C TYR A 20 1.38 4.24 5.15
N ARG A 21 1.69 3.70 6.34
CA ARG A 21 2.77 2.72 6.53
C ARG A 21 2.52 1.45 5.71
N ASP A 22 1.31 0.91 5.76
CA ASP A 22 0.95 -0.31 5.03
C ASP A 22 1.07 -0.10 3.51
N ALA A 23 0.61 1.06 3.01
CA ALA A 23 0.71 1.39 1.60
C ALA A 23 2.17 1.62 1.16
N TYR A 24 2.98 2.27 2.00
CA TYR A 24 4.41 2.48 1.77
C TYR A 24 5.17 1.15 1.71
N ASP A 25 4.98 0.26 2.68
CA ASP A 25 5.63 -1.05 2.73
C ASP A 25 5.26 -1.90 1.52
N GLN A 26 3.99 -1.87 1.11
CA GLN A 26 3.54 -2.61 -0.06
C GLN A 26 4.17 -2.07 -1.37
N TRP A 27 4.28 -0.76 -1.50
CA TRP A 27 4.95 -0.14 -2.65
C TRP A 27 6.43 -0.48 -2.67
N GLN A 28 7.15 -0.35 -1.54
CA GLN A 28 8.57 -0.69 -1.43
C GLN A 28 8.85 -2.15 -1.83
N LYS A 29 7.99 -3.09 -1.43
CA LYS A 29 8.11 -4.50 -1.84
C LYS A 29 8.04 -4.69 -3.36
N HIS A 30 7.13 -4.00 -4.04
CA HIS A 30 7.03 -4.08 -5.50
C HIS A 30 8.16 -3.33 -6.20
N LEU A 31 8.55 -2.18 -5.66
CA LEU A 31 9.66 -1.38 -6.17
C LEU A 31 10.98 -2.15 -6.12
N ALA A 32 11.23 -2.92 -5.05
CA ALA A 32 12.38 -3.83 -4.96
C ALA A 32 12.39 -4.84 -6.12
N GLY A 33 11.24 -5.43 -6.47
CA GLY A 33 11.15 -6.33 -7.61
C GLY A 33 11.47 -5.65 -8.95
N VAL A 34 11.03 -4.41 -9.14
CA VAL A 34 11.38 -3.60 -10.31
C VAL A 34 12.88 -3.29 -10.33
N HIS A 35 13.46 -2.94 -9.18
CA HIS A 35 14.89 -2.69 -9.05
C HIS A 35 15.70 -3.93 -9.46
N SER A 36 15.37 -5.12 -8.95
CA SER A 36 16.06 -6.36 -9.32
C SER A 36 15.96 -6.67 -10.81
N LEU A 37 14.81 -6.41 -11.45
CA LEU A 37 14.65 -6.55 -12.91
C LEU A 37 15.57 -5.59 -13.67
N LEU A 38 15.66 -4.32 -13.25
CA LEU A 38 16.37 -3.28 -13.97
C LEU A 38 17.89 -3.29 -13.75
N LEU A 39 18.34 -3.52 -12.52
CA LEU A 39 19.71 -3.28 -12.09
C LEU A 39 20.49 -4.55 -11.70
N GLU A 40 19.80 -5.64 -11.33
CA GLU A 40 20.43 -6.88 -10.88
C GLU A 40 20.48 -7.95 -11.99
N GLY A 41 20.02 -7.62 -13.20
CA GLY A 41 20.07 -8.52 -14.36
C GLY A 41 19.06 -9.66 -14.31
N ASN A 42 18.07 -9.62 -13.40
CA ASN A 42 17.03 -10.62 -13.33
C ASN A 42 16.22 -10.64 -14.65
N ARG A 43 16.05 -11.81 -15.28
CA ARG A 43 15.36 -11.94 -16.56
C ARG A 43 13.97 -12.49 -16.35
N LEU A 44 12.96 -11.69 -16.68
CA LEU A 44 11.56 -12.07 -16.66
C LEU A 44 10.99 -12.09 -18.09
N PRO A 45 10.06 -13.00 -18.41
CA PRO A 45 9.31 -12.95 -19.66
C PRO A 45 8.54 -11.61 -19.81
N PRO A 46 8.30 -11.11 -21.04
CA PRO A 46 7.64 -9.82 -21.27
C PRO A 46 6.30 -9.64 -20.54
N GLU A 47 5.46 -10.67 -20.50
CA GLU A 47 4.17 -10.62 -19.79
C GLU A 47 4.34 -10.45 -18.27
N GLN A 48 5.39 -11.06 -17.71
CA GLN A 48 5.71 -10.93 -16.29
C GLN A 48 6.30 -9.56 -15.96
N ILE A 49 7.11 -8.98 -16.87
CA ILE A 49 7.60 -7.60 -16.76
C ILE A 49 6.42 -6.64 -16.70
N LYS A 50 5.49 -6.74 -17.65
CA LYS A 50 4.28 -5.91 -17.67
C LYS A 50 3.46 -6.07 -16.38
N GLY A 51 3.29 -7.30 -15.90
CA GLY A 51 2.62 -7.58 -14.64
C GLY A 51 3.30 -6.97 -13.42
N LEU A 52 4.64 -7.02 -13.37
CA LEU A 52 5.44 -6.42 -12.30
C LEU A 52 5.28 -4.90 -12.26
N LEU A 53 5.46 -4.24 -13.41
CA LEU A 53 5.31 -2.78 -13.54
C LEU A 53 3.89 -2.32 -13.17
N ASN A 54 2.87 -3.04 -13.63
CA ASN A 54 1.48 -2.72 -13.27
C ASN A 54 1.17 -2.88 -11.78
N ARG A 55 1.81 -3.83 -11.08
CA ARG A 55 1.63 -4.00 -9.63
C ARG A 55 2.33 -2.89 -8.85
N GLU A 56 3.55 -2.53 -9.26
CA GLU A 56 4.29 -1.40 -8.69
C GLU A 56 3.49 -0.10 -8.84
N ALA A 57 3.03 0.22 -10.06
CA ALA A 57 2.28 1.44 -10.33
C ALA A 57 1.00 1.52 -9.47
N ARG A 58 0.20 0.45 -9.40
CA ARG A 58 -1.01 0.42 -8.57
C ARG A 58 -0.71 0.55 -7.07
N ALA A 59 0.42 0.02 -6.61
CA ALA A 59 0.82 0.17 -5.22
C ALA A 59 1.28 1.60 -4.93
N LYS A 60 2.01 2.21 -5.86
CA LYS A 60 2.39 3.62 -5.81
C LYS A 60 1.15 4.54 -5.75
N ASP A 61 0.14 4.28 -6.57
CA ASP A 61 -1.10 5.07 -6.56
C ASP A 61 -1.80 5.03 -5.19
N ARG A 62 -1.87 3.84 -4.56
CA ARG A 62 -2.41 3.69 -3.20
C ARG A 62 -1.57 4.41 -2.16
N TYR A 63 -0.24 4.29 -2.25
CA TYR A 63 0.67 5.04 -1.39
C TYR A 63 0.50 6.55 -1.54
N ASP A 64 0.42 7.05 -2.78
CA ASP A 64 0.25 8.47 -3.07
C ASP A 64 -1.10 9.00 -2.53
N ALA A 65 -2.17 8.20 -2.62
CA ALA A 65 -3.47 8.52 -2.00
C ALA A 65 -3.37 8.54 -0.46
N ALA A 66 -2.80 7.50 0.16
CA ALA A 66 -2.62 7.45 1.61
C ALA A 66 -1.73 8.61 2.12
N ARG A 67 -0.70 8.99 1.36
CA ARG A 67 0.16 10.13 1.65
C ARG A 67 -0.59 11.46 1.56
N ARG A 68 -1.40 11.67 0.51
CA ARG A 68 -2.23 12.89 0.39
C ARG A 68 -3.23 13.01 1.53
N ARG A 69 -3.90 11.91 1.88
CA ARG A 69 -4.80 11.85 3.03
C ARG A 69 -4.08 12.15 4.36
N LEU A 70 -2.90 11.58 4.57
CA LEU A 70 -2.09 11.83 5.77
C LEU A 70 -1.66 13.31 5.88
N LEU A 71 -1.36 13.94 4.75
CA LEU A 71 -0.99 15.36 4.67
C LEU A 71 -2.19 16.31 4.70
N GLY A 72 -3.42 15.80 4.62
CA GLY A 72 -4.64 16.63 4.56
C GLY A 72 -4.81 17.40 3.25
N ILE A 73 -4.25 16.90 2.14
CA ILE A 73 -4.30 17.54 0.80
C ILE A 73 -5.13 16.74 -0.22
N ASP A 74 -5.82 15.69 0.22
CA ASP A 74 -6.88 15.06 -0.58
C ASP A 74 -8.13 15.94 -0.47
N GLY A 75 -8.38 16.73 -1.51
CA GLY A 75 -9.56 17.59 -1.70
C GLY A 75 -10.07 17.48 -3.12
#